data_AF-A0A7D9H3U7-F1
#
_entry.id   AF-A0A7D9H3U7-F1
#
_cell.length_a   1.000
_cell.length_b   1.000
_cell.length_c   1.000
_cell.angle_alpha   90.00
_cell.angle_beta   90.00
_cell.angle_gamma   90.00
#
_symmetry.space_group_name_H-M   'P 1'
#
loop_
_entity.id
_entity.type
_entity.pdbx_description
1 polymer ?
#
loop_
_entity_poly.entity_id
_entity_poly.type
_entity_poly.pdbx_seq_one_letter_code
_entity_poly.pdbx_strand_id
1 'polypeptide(L)' 'MKDAKEKLNFWIEYYNHERPHYSLNDQAPNEVYEGIKPLSLAA' A
#
# COMPACT_ATOMS: atom_id res chain seq x y z
N MET A 1 -10.03 11.00 -19.68
CA MET A 1 -10.34 10.45 -18.34
C MET A 1 -9.76 9.06 -18.08
N LYS A 2 -9.71 8.14 -19.07
CA LYS A 2 -9.14 6.79 -18.89
C LYS A 2 -7.66 6.81 -18.41
N ASP A 3 -6.84 7.68 -19.00
CA ASP A 3 -5.41 7.85 -18.65
C ASP A 3 -5.17 8.31 -17.19
N ALA A 4 -5.99 9.23 -16.67
CA ALA A 4 -5.83 9.70 -15.29
C ALA A 4 -6.08 8.59 -14.26
N LYS A 5 -7.09 7.74 -14.51
CA LYS A 5 -7.39 6.59 -13.66
C LYS A 5 -6.27 5.55 -13.72
N GLU A 6 -5.74 5.28 -14.91
CA GLU A 6 -4.63 4.34 -15.09
C GLU A 6 -3.36 4.81 -14.36
N LYS A 7 -3.03 6.10 -14.44
CA LYS A 7 -1.90 6.69 -13.72
C LYS A 7 -2.07 6.66 -12.20
N LEU A 8 -3.28 6.93 -11.71
CA LEU A 8 -3.57 6.83 -10.28
C LEU A 8 -3.48 5.39 -9.78
N ASN A 9 -4.02 4.43 -10.53
CA ASN A 9 -3.91 3.01 -10.19
C ASN A 9 -2.44 2.58 -10.14
N PHE A 10 -1.65 2.95 -11.15
CA PHE A 10 -0.22 2.67 -11.16
C PHE A 10 0.49 3.24 -9.93
N TRP A 11 0.20 4.50 -9.58
CA TRP A 11 0.79 5.13 -8.41
C TRP A 11 0.43 4.43 -7.10
N ILE A 12 -0.84 4.02 -6.95
CA ILE A 12 -1.32 3.29 -5.77
C ILE A 12 -0.60 1.95 -5.64
N GLU A 13 -0.48 1.20 -6.74
CA GLU A 13 0.22 -0.09 -6.74
C GLU A 13 1.70 0.07 -6.35
N TYR A 14 2.41 0.99 -7.01
CA TYR A 14 3.81 1.29 -6.73
C TYR A 14 4.03 1.71 -5.27
N TYR A 15 3.21 2.65 -4.77
CA TYR A 15 3.32 3.14 -3.39
C TYR A 15 3.14 2.02 -2.37
N ASN A 16 2.18 1.12 -2.59
CA ASN A 16 1.84 0.08 -1.62
C ASN A 16 2.73 -1.16 -1.69
N HIS A 17 3.29 -1.49 -2.87
CA HIS A 17 3.99 -2.76 -3.08
C HIS A 17 5.49 -2.63 -3.37
N GLU A 18 5.95 -1.48 -3.85
CA GLU A 18 7.32 -1.34 -4.35
C GLU A 18 8.11 -0.24 -3.64
N ARG A 19 7.44 0.78 -3.10
CA ARG A 19 8.10 1.93 -2.50
C ARG A 19 8.48 1.66 -1.03
N PRO A 20 9.77 1.64 -0.67
CA PRO A 20 10.19 1.58 0.72
C PRO A 20 9.90 2.91 1.44
N HIS A 21 9.51 2.82 2.71
CA HIS A 21 9.21 3.99 3.54
C HIS A 21 10.07 3.98 4.79
N TYR A 22 10.81 5.07 5.04
CA TYR A 22 11.64 5.22 6.24
C TYR A 22 10.83 5.05 7.55
N SER A 23 9.58 5.53 7.57
CA SER A 23 8.67 5.35 8.72
C SER A 23 8.25 3.89 8.96
N LEU A 24 8.51 3.01 7.99
CA LEU A 24 8.24 1.57 8.02
C LEU A 24 9.54 0.76 8.00
N ASN A 25 10.64 1.31 8.52
CA ASN A 25 11.97 0.68 8.51
C ASN A 25 12.42 0.28 7.09
N ASP A 26 12.20 1.15 6.11
CA ASP A 26 12.52 0.95 4.70
C ASP A 26 11.79 -0.22 4.03
N GLN A 27 10.65 -0.65 4.60
CA GLN A 27 9.74 -1.61 3.98
C GLN A 27 8.60 -0.91 3.22
N ALA A 28 8.02 -1.62 2.25
CA ALA A 28 6.80 -1.23 1.58
C ALA A 28 5.56 -1.49 2.47
N PRO A 29 4.45 -0.76 2.28
CA PRO A 29 3.25 -0.92 3.08
C PRO A 29 2.68 -2.34 3.10
N ASN A 30 2.68 -3.06 1.98
CA ASN A 30 2.21 -4.45 1.92
C ASN A 30 3.05 -5.37 2.81
N GLU A 31 4.37 -5.22 2.85
CA GLU A 31 5.26 -6.03 3.69
C GLU A 31 4.95 -5.89 5.19
N VAL A 32 4.37 -4.76 5.61
CA VAL A 32 4.03 -4.47 7.01
C VAL A 32 2.57 -4.82 7.32
N TYR A 33 1.64 -4.50 6.43
CA TYR A 33 0.21 -4.52 6.73
C TYR A 33 -0.58 -5.67 6.08
N GLU A 34 0.03 -6.42 5.15
CA GLU A 34 -0.64 -7.56 4.54
C GLU A 34 -1.02 -8.61 5.60
N GLY A 35 -2.27 -9.07 5.57
CA GLY A 35 -2.79 -10.03 6.55
C GLY A 35 -3.09 -9.46 7.94
N ILE A 36 -2.78 -8.18 8.22
CA ILE A 36 -3.20 -7.53 9.46
C ILE A 36 -4.70 -7.25 9.38
N LYS A 37 -5.48 -7.99 10.18
CA LYS A 37 -6.90 -7.71 10.31
C LYS A 37 -7.08 -6.37 11.01
N PRO A 38 -7.92 -5.46 10.49
CA PRO A 38 -8.25 -4.24 11.21
C PRO A 38 -8.78 -4.59 12.60
N LEU A 39 -8.46 -3.75 13.58
CA LEU A 39 -8.84 -3.94 14.99
C LEU A 39 -10.36 -4.12 15.18
N SER A 40 -11.17 -3.62 14.23
CA SER A 40 -12.63 -3.83 14.19
C SER A 40 -13.06 -5.29 13.99
N LEU A 41 -12.15 -6.18 13.56
CA LEU A 41 -12.40 -7.60 13.29
C LEU A 41 -11.73 -8.53 14.32
N ALA A 42 -11.06 -8.00 15.35
CA ALA A 42 -10.55 -8.79 16.47
C ALA A 42 -11.68 -8.93 17.52
N ALA A 43 -12.38 -10.07 17.49
CA ALA A 43 -13.43 -10.46 18.42
C ALA A 43 -13.09 -11.81 19.08
#